data_AF-A0A920BRV6-F1
#
_entry.id   AF-A0A920BRV6-F1
#
_cell.length_a   1.000
_cell.length_b   1.000
_cell.length_c   1.000
_cell.angle_alpha   90.00
_cell.angle_beta   90.00
_cell.angle_gamma   90.00
#
_symmetry.space_group_name_H-M   'P 1'
#
loop_
_entity.id
_entity.type
_entity.pdbx_description
1 polymer ?
#
loop_
_entity_poly.entity_id
_entity_poly.type
_entity_poly.pdbx_seq_one_letter_code
_entity_poly.pdbx_strand_id
1 'polypeptide(L)' 'MGYEEGGQLTEAVRRKPFSVVLFDEIEKAHPDVFNALLQILEEGG' A
#
# COMPACT_ATOMS: atom_id res chain seq x y z
N MET A 1 -1.90 21.99 -2.12
CA MET A 1 -2.64 21.36 -1.01
C MET A 1 -2.80 19.89 -1.38
N GLY A 2 -2.16 18.95 -0.67
CA GLY A 2 -2.21 17.53 -1.06
C GLY A 2 -1.05 16.64 -0.59
N TYR A 3 -0.03 17.21 0.05
CA TYR A 3 1.10 16.44 0.61
C TYR A 3 0.92 16.08 2.09
N GLU A 4 -0.15 16.54 2.74
CA GLU A 4 -0.36 16.36 4.19
C GLU A 4 -1.40 15.27 4.52
N GLU A 5 -2.22 14.84 3.56
CA GLU A 5 -3.10 13.69 3.74
C GLU A 5 -2.42 12.44 3.20
N GLY A 6 -2.25 11.43 4.06
CA GLY A 6 -1.74 10.14 3.62
C GLY A 6 -2.63 9.55 2.52
N GLY A 7 -2.03 8.77 1.63
CA GLY A 7 -2.79 8.00 0.63
C GLY A 7 -3.83 7.09 1.28
N GLN A 8 -4.86 6.72 0.53
CA GLN A 8 -5.98 5.91 1.01
C GLN A 8 -5.54 4.62 1.74
N LEU A 9 -4.49 3.96 1.22
CA LEU A 9 -3.93 2.76 1.84
C LEU A 9 -3.16 3.07 3.13
N THR A 10 -2.31 4.11 3.13
CA THR A 10 -1.49 4.44 4.30
C THR A 10 -2.34 4.94 5.46
N GLU A 11 -3.41 5.68 5.18
CA GLU A 11 -4.42 6.08 6.17
C GLU A 11 -5.19 4.89 6.73
N ALA A 12 -5.59 3.94 5.87
CA ALA A 12 -6.31 2.74 6.31
C ALA A 12 -5.46 1.87 7.24
N VAL A 13 -4.19 1.64 6.88
CA VAL A 13 -3.24 0.87 7.71
C VAL A 13 -2.91 1.62 9.01
N ARG A 14 -2.71 2.95 8.97
CA ARG A 14 -2.45 3.73 10.20
C ARG A 14 -3.59 3.65 11.21
N ARG A 15 -4.84 3.62 10.74
CA ARG A 15 -6.02 3.47 11.60
C ARG A 15 -6.22 2.03 12.11
N LYS A 16 -5.77 1.02 11.36
CA LYS A 16 -5.86 -0.41 11.71
C LYS A 16 -4.55 -1.14 11.38
N PRO A 17 -3.55 -1.07 12.27
CA PRO A 17 -2.19 -1.54 11.99
C PRO A 17 -2.11 -3.04 11.71
N PHE A 18 -2.95 -3.82 12.39
CA PHE A 18 -3.06 -5.27 12.18
C PHE A 18 -4.29 -5.55 11.33
N SER A 19 -4.10 -5.52 10.02
CA SER A 19 -5.15 -5.78 9.04
C SER A 19 -4.60 -6.59 7.88
N VAL A 20 -5.50 -7.31 7.21
CA VAL A 20 -5.18 -7.98 5.95
C VAL A 20 -5.53 -7.03 4.82
N VAL A 21 -4.55 -6.72 3.98
CA VAL A 21 -4.76 -5.91 2.77
C VAL A 21 -4.91 -6.86 1.58
N LEU A 22 -6.07 -6.81 0.92
CA LEU A 22 -6.33 -7.57 -0.29
C LEU A 22 -6.13 -6.66 -1.51
N PHE A 23 -5.30 -7.12 -2.46
CA PHE A 23 -5.18 -6.50 -3.77
C PHE A 23 -5.94 -7.36 -4.78
N ASP A 24 -6.98 -6.81 -5.38
CA ASP A 24 -7.75 -7.47 -6.44
C ASP A 24 -7.15 -7.17 -7.81
N GLU A 25 -7.25 -8.12 -8.75
CA GLU A 25 -6.73 -8.03 -10.13
C GLU A 25 -5.28 -7.49 -10.23
N ILE A 26 -4.38 -7.92 -9.34
CA ILE A 26 -3.00 -7.41 -9.27
C ILE A 26 -2.22 -7.57 -10.58
N GLU A 27 -2.58 -8.53 -11.42
CA GLU A 27 -2.02 -8.76 -12.75
C GLU A 27 -2.27 -7.62 -13.75
N LYS A 28 -3.27 -6.77 -13.50
CA LYS A 28 -3.58 -5.59 -14.33
C LYS A 28 -2.91 -4.31 -13.82
N ALA A 29 -2.30 -4.35 -12.64
CA ALA A 29 -1.66 -3.18 -12.06
C ALA A 29 -0.40 -2.78 -12.86
N HIS A 30 -0.08 -1.48 -12.83
CA HIS A 30 1.17 -1.00 -13.43
C HIS A 30 2.37 -1.62 -12.70
N PRO A 31 3.46 -1.98 -13.40
CA PRO A 31 4.65 -2.57 -12.77
C PRO A 31 5.20 -1.79 -11.56
N ASP A 32 5.06 -0.46 -11.56
CA ASP A 32 5.51 0.39 -10.44
C ASP A 32 4.74 0.14 -9.14
N VAL A 33 3.47 -0.28 -9.22
CA VAL A 33 2.70 -0.69 -8.03
C VAL A 33 3.33 -1.94 -7.43
N PHE A 34 3.75 -2.88 -8.28
CA PHE A 34 4.42 -4.09 -7.85
C PHE A 34 5.75 -3.79 -7.14
N ASN A 35 6.55 -2.89 -7.71
CA ASN A 35 7.81 -2.45 -7.11
C ASN A 35 7.60 -1.82 -5.73
N ALA A 36 6.56 -1.00 -5.57
CA ALA A 36 6.21 -0.41 -4.28
C ALA A 36 5.76 -1.47 -3.26
N LEU A 37 4.99 -2.49 -3.69
CA LEU A 37 4.59 -3.60 -2.81
C LEU A 37 5.80 -4.43 -2.36
N LEU A 38 6.75 -4.69 -3.26
CA LEU A 38 7.99 -5.38 -2.91
C LEU A 38 8.77 -4.62 -1.84
N GLN A 39 8.89 -3.30 -1.98
CA GLN A 39 9.54 -2.46 -0.95
C GLN A 39 8.87 -2.58 0.42
N ILE A 40 7.53 -2.59 0.47
CA ILE A 40 6.79 -2.75 1.73
C ILE A 40 7.04 -4.12 2.36
N LEU A 41 7.11 -5.18 1.56
CA LEU A 41 7.37 -6.54 2.05
C LEU A 41 8.81 -6.72 2.55
N GLU A 42 9.76 -5.97 2.01
CA GLU A 42 11.17 -5.98 2.43
C GLU A 42 11.42 -5.12 3.68
N GLU A 43 10.81 -3.94 3.77
CA GLU A 43 11.02 -3.01 4.89
C GLU A 43 10.08 -3.25 6.09
N GLY A 44 8.92 -3.90 5.88
CA GLY A 44 7.87 -4.10 6.88
C GLY A 44 7.94 -5.41 7.68
N GLY A 45 8.97 -6.24 7.47
CA GLY A 45 9.22 -7.51 8.17
C GLY A 45 9.89 -7.37 9.53
#